data_AF-A0ABD3D606-F1
#
_entry.id   AF-A0ABD3D606-F1
#
_cell.length_a   1.000
_cell.length_b   1.000
_cell.length_c   1.000
_cell.angle_alpha   90.00
_cell.angle_beta   90.00
_cell.angle_gamma   90.00
#
_symmetry.space_group_name_H-M   'P 1'
#
loop_
_entity.id
_entity.type
_entity.pdbx_description
1 polymer ?
#
loop_
_entity_poly.entity_id
_entity_poly.type
_entity_poly.pdbx_seq_one_letter_code
_entity_poly.pdbx_strand_id
1 'polypeptide(L)'
;MAISKTHPRAKLAKPRSPILILTASIACISLLYLISSLLSTIGFSFSTSRSIRNLVNNPKNRHILQEKYLYWGSRIDCPGKHCDSCEGLGHQESSLRCALEEALFLGSPGGVEGGRPTPLSRPVTPLFWSNNVTFVMPSRMCINPIHNKKGILHHSGNTVSEEGWTVNSCVMDSLYDLEFISDTIPVILDNSKAWHHVLTTSMKLGSRGIAHVQGVSRADLKENALYSNLLLINRTASPLSWFMECKDRNNRSSIMLPYSFLPSMAAKNLRDAADKIKAVLGDYDAIHVRRGDKIKTRKDRFGVDRSLHPHLDRDTRAEFILCRISKWVPPGRTLFIASNERTPGFFSPLAARYKLAYSSNYSSLLDPIIKNNYHLFMLERLIMMGAKTFIRTFKEDEADLSLTDDPKKNTKIWRVPVYTKDGDEC
;
A
#
# COMPACT_ATOMS: atom_id res chain seq x y z
N MET A 1 39.80 -71.13 -29.80
CA MET A 1 39.35 -71.55 -28.46
C MET A 1 38.86 -70.31 -27.71
N ALA A 2 37.73 -70.45 -26.98
CA ALA A 2 37.06 -69.50 -26.07
C ALA A 2 36.50 -68.21 -26.73
N ILE A 3 35.21 -68.10 -27.08
CA ILE A 3 33.95 -68.03 -26.29
C ILE A 3 33.92 -66.94 -25.22
N SER A 4 33.16 -65.86 -25.51
CA SER A 4 32.51 -64.94 -24.56
C SER A 4 31.79 -63.87 -25.38
N LYS A 5 30.53 -63.44 -25.19
CA LYS A 5 29.35 -63.82 -24.41
C LYS A 5 28.19 -63.07 -25.10
N THR A 6 27.07 -63.74 -25.36
CA THR A 6 25.86 -63.13 -25.92
C THR A 6 25.09 -62.35 -24.85
N HIS A 7 24.74 -61.09 -25.12
CA HIS A 7 23.76 -60.32 -24.34
C HIS A 7 22.35 -60.53 -24.90
N PRO A 8 21.32 -60.75 -24.06
CA PRO A 8 19.95 -60.99 -24.53
C PRO A 8 19.26 -59.68 -24.95
N ARG A 9 18.52 -59.75 -26.07
CA ARG A 9 17.60 -58.70 -26.57
C ARG A 9 16.58 -58.31 -25.49
N ALA A 10 16.43 -56.99 -25.26
CA ALA A 10 15.31 -56.43 -24.52
C ALA A 10 13.99 -56.72 -25.25
N LYS A 11 13.01 -57.27 -24.53
CA LYS A 11 11.65 -57.48 -25.04
C LYS A 11 10.96 -56.13 -25.20
N LEU A 12 10.64 -55.76 -26.44
CA LEU A 12 9.84 -54.59 -26.78
C LEU A 12 8.42 -54.76 -26.20
N ALA A 13 8.03 -53.90 -25.26
CA ALA A 13 6.69 -53.89 -24.70
C ALA A 13 5.66 -53.52 -25.78
N LYS A 14 4.58 -54.30 -25.89
CA LYS A 14 3.47 -54.05 -26.82
C LYS A 14 2.89 -52.64 -26.61
N PRO A 15 2.53 -51.91 -27.68
CA PRO A 15 1.89 -50.61 -27.55
C PRO A 15 0.53 -50.80 -26.87
N ARG A 16 0.31 -50.07 -25.77
CA ARG A 16 -1.01 -50.00 -25.12
C ARG A 16 -1.95 -49.29 -26.10
N SER A 17 -3.11 -49.90 -26.35
CA SER A 17 -4.11 -49.38 -27.29
C SER A 17 -4.39 -47.90 -27.03
N PRO A 18 -4.33 -47.02 -28.05
CA PRO A 18 -4.58 -45.58 -27.89
C PRO A 18 -5.98 -45.28 -27.33
N ILE A 19 -6.92 -46.23 -27.48
CA ILE A 19 -8.27 -46.17 -26.93
C ILE A 19 -8.24 -46.17 -25.39
N LEU A 20 -7.36 -46.96 -24.76
CA LEU A 20 -7.26 -47.03 -23.29
C LEU A 20 -6.67 -45.76 -22.68
N ILE A 21 -5.80 -45.06 -23.42
CA ILE A 21 -5.22 -43.79 -22.97
C ILE A 21 -6.27 -42.67 -23.10
N LEU A 22 -7.04 -42.69 -24.18
CA LEU A 22 -8.10 -41.72 -24.40
C LEU A 22 -9.22 -41.85 -23.36
N THR A 23 -9.65 -43.07 -23.05
CA THR A 23 -10.69 -43.31 -22.03
C THR A 23 -10.24 -42.92 -20.62
N ALA A 24 -8.98 -43.21 -20.25
CA ALA A 24 -8.41 -42.79 -18.97
C ALA A 24 -8.32 -41.26 -18.87
N SER A 25 -7.99 -40.57 -19.97
CA SER A 25 -7.89 -39.11 -20.02
C SER A 25 -9.27 -38.45 -19.87
N ILE A 26 -10.29 -38.96 -20.54
CA ILE A 26 -11.67 -38.46 -20.43
C ILE A 26 -12.22 -38.69 -19.02
N ALA A 27 -11.92 -39.82 -18.39
CA ALA A 27 -12.31 -40.11 -17.01
C ALA A 27 -11.64 -39.15 -16.01
N CYS A 28 -10.34 -38.84 -16.19
CA CYS A 28 -9.63 -37.86 -15.36
C CYS A 28 -10.23 -36.45 -15.50
N ILE A 29 -10.53 -36.00 -16.72
CA ILE A 29 -11.13 -34.68 -16.95
C ILE A 29 -12.51 -34.61 -16.29
N SER A 30 -13.33 -35.65 -16.44
CA SER A 30 -14.66 -35.72 -15.84
C SER A 30 -14.60 -35.68 -14.30
N LEU A 31 -13.63 -36.37 -13.70
CA LEU A 31 -13.40 -36.35 -12.25
C LEU A 31 -12.94 -34.97 -11.76
N LEU A 32 -12.08 -34.28 -12.51
CA LEU A 32 -11.64 -32.91 -12.20
C LEU A 32 -12.80 -31.90 -12.25
N TYR A 33 -13.72 -32.04 -13.21
CA TYR A 33 -14.93 -31.21 -13.27
C TYR A 33 -15.89 -31.48 -12.11
N LEU A 34 -16.05 -32.74 -11.70
CA LEU A 34 -16.87 -33.11 -10.53
C LEU A 34 -16.27 -32.60 -9.21
N ILE A 35 -14.95 -32.61 -9.06
CA ILE A 35 -14.26 -32.05 -7.88
C ILE A 35 -14.39 -30.51 -7.86
N SER A 36 -14.26 -29.85 -9.02
CA SER A 36 -14.42 -28.40 -9.16
C SER A 36 -15.86 -27.94 -8.84
N SER A 37 -16.88 -28.71 -9.24
CA SER A 37 -18.27 -28.41 -8.92
C SER A 37 -18.61 -28.69 -7.45
N LEU A 38 -18.02 -29.71 -6.82
CA LEU A 38 -18.13 -29.93 -5.37
C LEU A 38 -17.47 -28.81 -4.55
N LEU A 39 -16.29 -28.33 -4.97
CA LEU A 39 -15.61 -27.19 -4.34
C LEU A 39 -16.38 -25.88 -4.53
N SER A 40 -17.14 -25.74 -5.62
CA SER A 40 -17.97 -24.55 -5.89
C SER A 40 -19.32 -24.57 -5.15
N THR A 41 -19.86 -25.74 -4.80
CA THR A 41 -21.18 -25.86 -4.13
C THR A 41 -21.12 -25.83 -2.61
N ILE A 42 -19.93 -25.99 -2.00
CA ILE A 42 -19.73 -25.89 -0.54
C ILE A 42 -19.41 -24.45 -0.08
N GLY A 43 -19.46 -23.47 -0.99
CA GLY A 43 -18.84 -22.16 -0.80
C GLY A 43 -19.72 -20.95 -0.49
N PHE A 44 -20.95 -21.06 0.02
CA PHE A 44 -21.67 -19.89 0.55
C PHE A 44 -22.63 -20.23 1.69
N SER A 45 -22.22 -19.91 2.94
CA SER A 45 -23.09 -19.34 3.98
C SER A 45 -22.30 -19.05 5.27
N PHE A 46 -22.36 -17.78 5.70
CA PHE A 46 -21.93 -17.21 7.00
C PHE A 46 -20.43 -17.26 7.38
N SER A 47 -19.64 -16.32 6.85
CA SER A 47 -18.41 -15.87 7.52
C SER A 47 -18.75 -14.88 8.64
N THR A 48 -19.18 -15.41 9.78
CA THR A 48 -19.27 -14.63 11.02
C THR A 48 -18.98 -15.56 12.20
N SER A 49 -17.75 -16.09 12.28
CA SER A 49 -17.34 -16.87 13.47
C SER A 49 -15.85 -17.25 13.54
N ARG A 50 -15.09 -17.28 12.43
CA ARG A 50 -13.75 -17.89 12.44
C ARG A 50 -12.71 -17.16 13.30
N SER A 51 -12.80 -15.83 13.43
CA SER A 51 -11.89 -15.06 14.28
C SER A 51 -12.15 -15.24 15.79
N ILE A 52 -13.41 -15.45 16.20
CA ILE A 52 -13.77 -15.64 17.61
C ILE A 52 -13.51 -17.08 18.10
N ARG A 53 -13.61 -18.07 17.21
CA ARG A 53 -13.44 -19.49 17.58
C ARG A 53 -12.03 -19.85 18.03
N ASN A 54 -11.01 -19.11 17.60
CA ASN A 54 -9.63 -19.31 18.06
C ASN A 54 -9.34 -18.69 19.43
N LEU A 55 -10.20 -17.79 19.93
CA LEU A 55 -9.99 -17.13 21.23
C LEU A 55 -10.70 -17.84 22.39
N VAL A 56 -11.68 -18.72 22.12
CA VAL A 56 -12.63 -19.19 23.15
C VAL A 56 -12.41 -20.64 23.61
N ASN A 57 -11.65 -21.48 22.90
CA ASN A 57 -11.51 -22.90 23.27
C ASN A 57 -10.06 -23.38 23.41
N ASN A 58 -9.45 -23.22 24.59
CA ASN A 58 -8.91 -24.34 25.41
C ASN A 58 -8.26 -23.82 26.71
N PRO A 59 -8.47 -24.50 27.86
CA PRO A 59 -7.91 -24.13 29.14
C PRO A 59 -6.52 -24.76 29.27
N LYS A 60 -5.46 -23.94 29.26
CA LYS A 60 -4.21 -24.13 30.03
C LYS A 60 -3.22 -23.02 29.68
N ASN A 61 -2.94 -22.20 30.70
CA ASN A 61 -1.96 -21.11 30.77
C ASN A 61 -0.50 -21.52 30.43
N ARG A 62 -0.19 -21.97 29.21
CA ARG A 62 1.20 -22.33 28.84
C ARG A 62 1.73 -21.80 27.51
N HIS A 63 0.93 -21.12 26.69
CA HIS A 63 1.39 -20.58 25.38
C HIS A 63 1.40 -19.04 25.26
N ILE A 64 1.10 -18.28 26.31
CA ILE A 64 1.09 -16.80 26.28
C ILE A 64 2.52 -16.20 26.20
N LEU A 65 3.58 -17.02 26.33
CA LEU A 65 4.97 -16.54 26.40
C LEU A 65 5.61 -16.19 25.04
N GLN A 66 4.90 -16.28 23.92
CA GLN A 66 5.48 -16.09 22.57
C GLN A 66 4.84 -14.97 21.73
N GLU A 67 3.77 -14.34 22.21
CA GLU A 67 3.18 -13.19 21.53
C GLU A 67 3.80 -11.89 22.05
N LYS A 68 4.31 -11.08 21.12
CA LYS A 68 4.85 -9.76 21.40
C LYS A 68 4.02 -8.70 20.69
N TYR A 69 3.87 -7.55 21.32
CA TYR A 69 3.13 -6.43 20.76
C TYR A 69 4.08 -5.26 20.54
N LEU A 70 4.04 -4.68 19.34
CA LEU A 70 4.79 -3.46 19.01
C LEU A 70 3.81 -2.29 18.87
N TYR A 71 3.95 -1.28 19.72
CA TYR A 71 3.10 -0.10 19.71
C TYR A 71 3.91 1.18 19.46
N TRP A 72 3.52 1.93 18.43
CA TRP A 72 4.20 3.16 17.98
C TRP A 72 3.50 4.44 18.40
N GLY A 73 2.31 4.34 19.00
CA GLY A 73 1.47 5.48 19.37
C GLY A 73 0.28 5.64 18.45
N SER A 74 -0.71 6.38 18.91
CA SER A 74 -2.02 6.50 18.27
C SER A 74 -2.07 7.52 17.12
N ARG A 75 -0.93 8.11 16.71
CA ARG A 75 -0.88 9.23 15.74
C ARG A 75 0.39 9.17 14.91
N ILE A 76 0.23 9.08 13.60
CA ILE A 76 1.33 8.96 12.63
C ILE A 76 1.72 10.35 12.14
N ASP A 77 3.01 10.73 12.27
CA ASP A 77 3.59 11.98 11.76
C ASP A 77 2.78 13.25 12.06
N CYS A 78 2.28 13.35 13.29
CA CYS A 78 1.56 14.50 13.81
C CYS A 78 2.40 15.19 14.88
N PRO A 79 3.34 16.09 14.52
CA PRO A 79 4.09 16.86 15.51
C PRO A 79 3.12 17.75 16.30
N GLY A 80 2.90 17.42 17.58
CA GLY A 80 1.91 18.07 18.43
C GLY A 80 0.63 17.25 18.62
N LYS A 81 -0.30 17.77 19.44
CA LYS A 81 -1.50 17.03 19.87
C LYS A 81 -2.73 17.26 18.96
N HIS A 82 -2.57 17.76 17.74
CA HIS A 82 -3.69 18.11 16.85
C HIS A 82 -3.48 17.59 15.42
N CYS A 83 -4.56 17.34 14.68
CA CYS A 83 -4.46 16.80 13.32
C CYS A 83 -3.98 17.84 12.28
N ASP A 84 -4.08 19.14 12.60
CA ASP A 84 -3.78 20.23 11.67
C ASP A 84 -2.28 20.37 11.36
N SER A 85 -1.43 19.86 12.25
CA SER A 85 0.02 19.80 12.06
C SER A 85 0.50 18.51 11.41
N CYS A 86 -0.40 17.57 11.11
CA CYS A 86 -0.02 16.30 10.51
C CYS A 86 0.36 16.45 9.04
N GLU A 87 1.31 15.62 8.65
CA GLU A 87 1.79 15.53 7.30
C GLU A 87 0.75 14.89 6.35
N GLY A 88 0.93 15.06 5.03
CA GLY A 88 0.01 14.51 4.04
C GLY A 88 -0.02 12.97 4.04
N LEU A 89 -1.08 12.38 3.45
CA LEU A 89 -1.29 10.92 3.45
C LEU A 89 -0.05 10.12 3.04
N GLY A 90 0.63 10.51 1.96
CA GLY A 90 1.81 9.79 1.48
C GLY A 90 2.98 9.79 2.47
N HIS A 91 3.09 10.80 3.34
CA HIS A 91 4.09 10.83 4.42
C HIS A 91 3.66 9.89 5.55
N GLN A 92 2.41 10.00 6.00
CA GLN A 92 1.86 9.09 7.02
C GLN A 92 1.94 7.62 6.58
N GLU A 93 1.64 7.30 5.31
CA GLU A 93 1.83 5.95 4.74
C GLU A 93 3.30 5.52 4.75
N SER A 94 4.22 6.44 4.49
CA SER A 94 5.66 6.17 4.56
C SER A 94 6.04 5.69 5.97
N SER A 95 5.60 6.40 7.00
CA SER A 95 5.91 6.07 8.40
C SER A 95 5.12 4.87 8.91
N LEU A 96 3.88 4.68 8.45
CA LEU A 96 3.12 3.44 8.70
C LEU A 96 3.87 2.21 8.16
N ARG A 97 4.34 2.28 6.92
CA ARG A 97 5.14 1.22 6.31
C ARG A 97 6.42 0.94 7.10
N CYS A 98 7.07 1.99 7.61
CA CYS A 98 8.28 1.88 8.43
C CYS A 98 8.04 1.10 9.72
N ALA A 99 6.93 1.40 10.42
CA ALA A 99 6.57 0.66 11.63
C ALA A 99 6.21 -0.81 11.35
N LEU A 100 5.53 -1.07 10.23
CA LEU A 100 5.24 -2.45 9.78
C LEU A 100 6.52 -3.21 9.43
N GLU A 101 7.48 -2.57 8.76
CA GLU A 101 8.80 -3.13 8.46
C GLU A 101 9.58 -3.48 9.74
N GLU A 102 9.51 -2.63 10.78
CA GLU A 102 10.12 -2.96 12.07
C GLU A 102 9.42 -4.15 12.74
N ALA A 103 8.09 -4.18 12.74
CA ALA A 103 7.35 -5.29 13.31
C ALA A 103 7.69 -6.62 12.59
N LEU A 104 7.82 -6.59 11.25
CA LEU A 104 8.31 -7.72 10.45
C LEU A 104 9.74 -8.12 10.82
N PHE A 105 10.63 -7.14 11.00
CA PHE A 105 12.01 -7.37 11.38
C PHE A 105 12.13 -8.05 12.74
N LEU A 106 11.37 -7.59 13.73
CA LEU A 106 11.33 -8.16 15.08
C LEU A 106 10.66 -9.56 15.11
N GLY A 107 9.70 -9.80 14.23
CA GLY A 107 9.03 -11.10 14.09
C GLY A 107 9.82 -12.14 13.28
N SER A 108 10.75 -11.70 12.44
CA SER A 108 11.56 -12.59 11.62
C SER A 108 12.60 -13.35 12.45
N PRO A 109 12.82 -14.66 12.20
CA PRO A 109 13.92 -15.41 12.81
C PRO A 109 15.26 -14.69 12.59
N GLY A 110 16.17 -14.74 13.57
CA GLY A 110 17.46 -14.06 13.50
C GLY A 110 18.32 -14.56 12.33
N GLY A 111 18.44 -13.75 11.28
CA GLY A 111 19.49 -13.87 10.28
C GLY A 111 20.57 -12.84 10.59
N VAL A 112 21.81 -13.29 10.78
CA VAL A 112 22.99 -12.47 11.06
C VAL A 112 23.16 -11.42 9.96
N GLU A 113 23.17 -10.14 10.34
CA GLU A 113 23.64 -9.06 9.47
C GLU A 113 25.16 -9.15 9.33
N GLY A 114 25.66 -9.26 8.09
CA GLY A 114 27.06 -8.97 7.77
C GLY A 114 28.06 -10.14 7.95
N GLY A 115 28.11 -11.07 7.00
CA GLY A 115 29.22 -12.02 6.89
C GLY A 115 29.32 -12.60 5.49
N ARG A 116 30.43 -12.35 4.78
CA ARG A 116 30.77 -13.01 3.51
C ARG A 116 30.82 -14.53 3.75
N PRO A 117 30.22 -15.38 2.89
CA PRO A 117 30.12 -16.81 3.18
C PRO A 117 31.49 -17.47 3.09
N THR A 118 31.98 -18.02 4.20
CA THR A 118 33.08 -18.99 4.22
C THR A 118 32.49 -20.40 4.12
N PRO A 119 32.95 -21.24 3.18
CA PRO A 119 32.39 -22.57 2.99
C PRO A 119 33.12 -23.58 3.88
N LEU A 120 32.73 -23.74 5.14
CA LEU A 120 32.81 -25.03 5.87
C LEU A 120 32.22 -24.89 7.28
N SER A 121 30.97 -25.31 7.49
CA SER A 121 30.52 -25.96 8.74
C SER A 121 29.09 -26.47 8.57
N ARG A 122 28.86 -27.69 9.10
CA ARG A 122 27.65 -28.50 8.99
C ARG A 122 26.42 -27.83 9.65
N PRO A 123 25.19 -28.19 9.25
CA PRO A 123 23.99 -27.59 9.81
C PRO A 123 23.73 -28.15 11.21
N VAL A 124 23.92 -27.32 12.23
CA VAL A 124 23.24 -27.50 13.50
C VAL A 124 21.87 -26.85 13.33
N THR A 125 20.80 -27.64 13.38
CA THR A 125 19.43 -27.13 13.37
C THR A 125 19.21 -26.17 14.53
N PRO A 126 18.90 -24.88 14.32
CA PRO A 126 18.36 -24.05 15.38
C PRO A 126 16.87 -24.37 15.49
N LEU A 127 16.41 -24.68 16.70
CA LEU A 127 14.99 -24.63 17.04
C LEU A 127 14.41 -23.30 16.52
N PHE A 128 13.39 -23.39 15.68
CA PHE A 128 12.65 -22.25 15.14
C PHE A 128 12.03 -21.43 16.28
N TRP A 129 12.63 -20.29 16.62
CA TRP A 129 11.94 -19.22 17.33
C TRP A 129 11.26 -18.34 16.29
N SER A 130 10.01 -18.67 15.95
CA SER A 130 9.12 -17.71 15.30
C SER A 130 8.60 -16.79 16.41
N ASN A 131 9.19 -15.61 16.56
CA ASN A 131 8.61 -14.60 17.45
C ASN A 131 7.39 -14.02 16.72
N ASN A 132 6.18 -14.29 17.21
CA ASN A 132 4.99 -13.66 16.64
C ASN A 132 4.88 -12.23 17.20
N VAL A 133 5.24 -11.25 16.38
CA VAL A 133 5.04 -9.82 16.68
C VAL A 133 3.72 -9.37 16.05
N THR A 134 2.81 -8.90 16.88
CA THR A 134 1.58 -8.24 16.49
C THR A 134 1.79 -6.73 16.52
N PHE A 135 1.54 -6.06 15.41
CA PHE A 135 1.60 -4.61 15.33
C PHE A 135 0.31 -3.99 15.85
N VAL A 136 0.43 -3.06 16.80
CA VAL A 136 -0.71 -2.30 17.32
C VAL A 136 -0.83 -1.01 16.51
N MET A 137 -1.74 -1.02 15.55
CA MET A 137 -1.98 0.06 14.62
C MET A 137 -2.92 1.12 15.23
N PRO A 138 -2.71 2.42 14.92
CA PRO A 138 -3.68 3.45 15.29
C PRO A 138 -5.07 3.14 14.75
N SER A 139 -6.10 3.29 15.57
CA SER A 139 -7.51 3.18 15.16
C SER A 139 -7.97 4.31 14.26
N ARG A 140 -7.22 5.42 14.23
CA ARG A 140 -7.52 6.60 13.40
C ARG A 140 -6.27 7.16 12.75
N MET A 141 -6.44 7.68 11.54
CA MET A 141 -5.41 8.43 10.83
C MET A 141 -5.87 9.86 10.61
N CYS A 142 -5.00 10.84 10.86
CA CYS A 142 -5.36 12.25 10.72
C CYS A 142 -5.51 12.64 9.24
N ILE A 143 -6.56 13.40 8.96
CA ILE A 143 -6.87 13.99 7.67
C ILE A 143 -6.37 15.43 7.73
N ASN A 144 -5.53 15.82 6.77
CA ASN A 144 -5.16 17.22 6.61
C ASN A 144 -6.37 18.00 6.08
N PRO A 145 -6.89 19.02 6.80
CA PRO A 145 -8.12 19.73 6.43
C PRO A 145 -8.06 20.39 5.05
N ILE A 146 -6.87 20.80 4.58
CA ILE A 146 -6.66 21.39 3.25
C ILE A 146 -7.13 20.43 2.15
N HIS A 147 -7.00 19.14 2.40
CA HIS A 147 -7.39 18.09 1.48
C HIS A 147 -8.81 17.57 1.72
N ASN A 148 -9.59 18.08 2.67
CA ASN A 148 -10.90 17.49 3.04
C ASN A 148 -12.14 18.26 2.52
N LYS A 149 -11.98 19.27 1.66
CA LYS A 149 -13.16 19.88 1.02
C LYS A 149 -13.72 18.88 0.01
N LYS A 150 -14.89 18.27 0.30
CA LYS A 150 -15.65 17.31 -0.53
C LYS A 150 -15.97 17.89 -1.92
N GLY A 151 -14.95 18.02 -2.75
CA GLY A 151 -14.91 19.05 -3.78
C GLY A 151 -15.16 18.56 -5.20
N ILE A 152 -15.47 17.28 -5.44
CA ILE A 152 -15.42 16.74 -6.81
C ILE A 152 -16.63 15.88 -7.19
N LEU A 153 -17.38 15.30 -6.24
CA LEU A 153 -18.52 14.43 -6.62
C LEU A 153 -19.84 15.19 -6.83
N HIS A 154 -20.02 16.37 -6.22
CA HIS A 154 -21.20 17.21 -6.46
C HIS A 154 -20.84 18.69 -6.62
N HIS A 155 -21.36 19.32 -7.68
CA HIS A 155 -21.36 20.78 -7.88
C HIS A 155 -22.67 21.43 -7.44
N SER A 156 -23.46 20.80 -6.55
CA SER A 156 -24.73 21.37 -6.08
C SER A 156 -24.71 21.67 -4.58
N GLY A 157 -24.80 22.96 -4.24
CA GLY A 157 -25.54 23.48 -3.08
C GLY A 157 -24.91 23.35 -1.70
N ASN A 158 -24.62 24.51 -1.09
CA ASN A 158 -24.27 24.74 0.32
C ASN A 158 -24.96 23.80 1.31
N THR A 159 -24.17 23.03 2.06
CA THR A 159 -24.47 22.67 3.47
C THR A 159 -23.15 22.43 4.19
N VAL A 160 -22.67 23.45 4.90
CA VAL A 160 -21.56 23.31 5.86
C VAL A 160 -22.21 22.99 7.20
N SER A 161 -22.20 21.71 7.59
CA SER A 161 -22.59 21.31 8.94
C SER A 161 -21.34 21.31 9.85
N GLU A 162 -21.43 22.05 10.95
CA GLU A 162 -20.44 22.11 12.03
C GLU A 162 -20.35 20.81 12.81
N GLU A 163 -19.24 20.09 12.74
CA GLU A 163 -18.87 19.04 13.72
C GLU A 163 -17.33 18.98 13.84
N GLY A 164 -16.76 19.83 14.68
CA GLY A 164 -15.32 20.15 14.70
C GLY A 164 -14.32 19.06 15.14
N TRP A 165 -14.75 17.82 15.43
CA TRP A 165 -13.84 16.76 15.89
C TRP A 165 -13.89 15.48 15.03
N THR A 166 -14.98 15.22 14.32
CA THR A 166 -15.16 14.09 13.39
C THR A 166 -14.60 14.38 11.98
N VAL A 167 -14.25 15.63 11.69
CA VAL A 167 -13.85 16.10 10.35
C VAL A 167 -12.36 15.90 10.04
N ASN A 168 -11.48 15.81 11.05
CA ASN A 168 -10.02 15.84 10.84
C ASN A 168 -9.33 14.47 10.99
N SER A 169 -10.08 13.36 11.02
CA SER A 169 -9.50 12.01 11.06
C SER A 169 -10.40 10.95 10.43
N CYS A 170 -9.80 9.95 9.77
CA CYS A 170 -10.46 8.73 9.31
C CYS A 170 -10.31 7.62 10.34
N VAL A 171 -11.28 6.70 10.38
CA VAL A 171 -11.07 5.41 11.03
C VAL A 171 -10.12 4.59 10.15
N MET A 172 -9.20 3.85 10.74
CA MET A 172 -8.16 3.14 9.99
C MET A 172 -8.73 2.05 9.09
N ASP A 173 -9.73 1.32 9.57
CA ASP A 173 -10.46 0.27 8.85
C ASP A 173 -11.37 0.79 7.72
N SER A 174 -11.64 2.09 7.67
CA SER A 174 -12.35 2.71 6.55
C SER A 174 -11.42 3.03 5.38
N LEU A 175 -10.11 3.08 5.63
CA LEU A 175 -9.08 3.34 4.62
C LEU A 175 -8.38 2.06 4.20
N TYR A 176 -8.01 1.21 5.15
CA TYR A 176 -7.23 -0.01 4.90
C TYR A 176 -7.96 -1.27 5.34
N ASP A 177 -7.72 -2.34 4.60
CA ASP A 177 -8.19 -3.68 4.90
C ASP A 177 -7.23 -4.35 5.90
N LEU A 178 -7.60 -4.32 7.18
CA LEU A 178 -6.75 -4.82 8.26
C LEU A 178 -6.56 -6.35 8.21
N GLU A 179 -7.54 -7.08 7.68
CA GLU A 179 -7.40 -8.53 7.47
C GLU A 179 -6.35 -8.79 6.40
N PHE A 180 -6.37 -8.03 5.31
CA PHE A 180 -5.40 -8.19 4.24
C PHE A 180 -3.98 -7.74 4.62
N ILE A 181 -3.85 -6.69 5.45
CA ILE A 181 -2.55 -6.35 6.07
C ILE A 181 -2.09 -7.48 7.00
N SER A 182 -3.01 -8.11 7.72
CA SER A 182 -2.72 -9.20 8.66
C SER A 182 -2.18 -10.47 8.01
N ASP A 183 -2.39 -10.66 6.70
CA ASP A 183 -1.73 -11.72 5.93
C ASP A 183 -0.20 -11.52 5.83
N THR A 184 0.28 -10.29 5.98
CA THR A 184 1.71 -9.96 6.00
C THR A 184 2.27 -9.90 7.42
N ILE A 185 1.55 -9.22 8.30
CA ILE A 185 1.93 -9.10 9.72
C ILE A 185 0.68 -8.94 10.58
N PRO A 186 0.49 -9.72 11.65
CA PRO A 186 -0.70 -9.57 12.49
C PRO A 186 -0.89 -8.14 12.97
N VAL A 187 -2.06 -7.55 12.72
CA VAL A 187 -2.41 -6.20 13.15
C VAL A 187 -3.63 -6.24 14.06
N ILE A 188 -3.58 -5.46 15.14
CA ILE A 188 -4.76 -5.08 15.92
C ILE A 188 -4.84 -3.56 16.04
N LEU A 189 -6.03 -3.02 16.26
CA LEU A 189 -6.22 -1.59 16.52
C LEU A 189 -6.02 -1.25 18.00
N ASP A 190 -5.52 -0.03 18.25
CA ASP A 190 -5.32 0.54 19.59
C ASP A 190 -6.62 0.90 20.34
N ASN A 191 -7.79 0.64 19.76
CA ASN A 191 -9.10 0.73 20.42
C ASN A 191 -9.78 -0.64 20.58
N SER A 192 -9.12 -1.73 20.18
CA SER A 192 -9.68 -3.07 20.21
C SER A 192 -9.75 -3.64 21.64
N LYS A 193 -10.69 -4.58 21.88
CA LYS A 193 -10.74 -5.33 23.14
C LYS A 193 -9.44 -6.11 23.39
N ALA A 194 -8.85 -6.67 22.34
CA ALA A 194 -7.56 -7.35 22.41
C ALA A 194 -6.47 -6.43 22.98
N TRP A 195 -6.37 -5.20 22.49
CA TRP A 195 -5.41 -4.22 23.00
C TRP A 195 -5.64 -3.87 24.48
N HIS A 196 -6.90 -3.71 24.92
CA HIS A 196 -7.21 -3.47 26.33
C HIS A 196 -6.74 -4.63 27.24
N HIS A 197 -6.88 -5.87 26.78
CA HIS A 197 -6.37 -7.04 27.49
C HIS A 197 -4.85 -7.08 27.54
N VAL A 198 -4.17 -6.75 26.44
CA VAL A 198 -2.70 -6.64 26.38
C VAL A 198 -2.20 -5.59 27.36
N LEU A 199 -2.78 -4.39 27.35
CA LEU A 199 -2.43 -3.32 28.28
C LEU A 199 -2.62 -3.74 29.74
N THR A 200 -3.79 -4.27 30.09
CA THR A 200 -4.08 -4.73 31.46
C THR A 200 -3.11 -5.82 31.91
N THR A 201 -2.75 -6.73 31.01
CA THR A 201 -1.79 -7.82 31.29
C THR A 201 -0.38 -7.27 31.46
N SER A 202 0.05 -6.35 30.60
CA SER A 202 1.37 -5.71 30.69
C SER A 202 1.55 -4.94 32.00
N MET A 203 0.51 -4.24 32.47
CA MET A 203 0.52 -3.53 33.76
C MET A 203 0.65 -4.50 34.94
N LYS A 204 -0.05 -5.65 34.89
CA LYS A 204 0.07 -6.71 35.93
C LYS A 204 1.46 -7.34 35.99
N LEU A 205 2.15 -7.41 34.85
CA LEU A 205 3.50 -7.98 34.74
C LEU A 205 4.62 -6.98 35.12
N GLY A 206 4.28 -5.70 35.36
CA GLY A 206 5.24 -4.67 35.78
C GLY A 206 6.40 -4.50 34.79
N SER A 207 7.63 -4.50 35.32
CA SER A 207 8.86 -4.34 34.52
C SER A 207 9.12 -5.47 33.51
N ARG A 208 8.41 -6.59 33.63
CA ARG A 208 8.45 -7.71 32.67
C ARG A 208 7.33 -7.65 31.62
N GLY A 209 6.39 -6.73 31.76
CA GLY A 209 5.23 -6.59 30.88
C GLY A 209 5.42 -5.60 29.75
N ILE A 210 6.15 -4.51 30.00
CA ILE A 210 6.30 -3.40 29.05
C ILE A 210 7.71 -2.82 29.10
N ALA A 211 8.29 -2.51 27.94
CA ALA A 211 9.44 -1.61 27.84
C ALA A 211 9.10 -0.36 27.04
N HIS A 212 9.56 0.76 27.56
CA HIS A 212 9.53 2.07 26.91
C HIS A 212 10.88 2.31 26.24
N VAL A 213 10.93 2.33 24.90
CA VAL A 213 12.18 2.16 24.13
C VAL A 213 12.58 3.40 23.32
N GLN A 214 12.75 4.54 23.98
CA GLN A 214 13.19 5.77 23.32
C GLN A 214 14.65 5.66 22.84
N GLY A 215 14.89 5.85 21.54
CA GLY A 215 16.25 5.88 20.97
C GLY A 215 16.96 4.52 20.93
N VAL A 216 16.24 3.42 21.13
CA VAL A 216 16.78 2.05 21.04
C VAL A 216 16.72 1.59 19.59
N SER A 217 17.81 1.03 19.05
CA SER A 217 17.81 0.56 17.66
C SER A 217 16.95 -0.71 17.49
N ARG A 218 16.41 -0.94 16.28
CA ARG A 218 15.68 -2.19 15.99
C ARG A 218 16.55 -3.44 16.17
N ALA A 219 17.86 -3.34 15.94
CA ALA A 219 18.81 -4.43 16.17
C ALA A 219 18.91 -4.75 17.67
N ASP A 220 19.07 -3.73 18.52
CA ASP A 220 19.09 -3.89 19.97
C ASP A 220 17.78 -4.48 20.49
N LEU A 221 16.62 -4.05 19.96
CA LEU A 221 15.31 -4.63 20.31
C LEU A 221 15.21 -6.12 19.97
N LYS A 222 15.90 -6.56 18.93
CA LYS A 222 15.88 -7.95 18.46
C LYS A 222 16.88 -8.83 19.21
N GLU A 223 18.08 -8.33 19.43
CA GLU A 223 19.22 -9.12 19.92
C GLU A 223 19.36 -9.07 21.45
N ASN A 224 18.93 -7.99 22.10
CA ASN A 224 19.09 -7.82 23.53
C ASN A 224 18.05 -8.66 24.30
N ALA A 225 18.54 -9.55 25.17
CA ALA A 225 17.72 -10.41 26.01
C ALA A 225 16.77 -9.65 26.98
N LEU A 226 17.04 -8.36 27.24
CA LEU A 226 16.15 -7.48 28.01
C LEU A 226 14.78 -7.32 27.34
N TYR A 227 14.74 -7.29 26.01
CA TYR A 227 13.50 -7.09 25.24
C TYR A 227 12.91 -8.42 24.73
N SER A 228 13.67 -9.50 24.77
CA SER A 228 13.26 -10.79 24.21
C SER A 228 12.09 -11.44 24.97
N ASN A 229 11.91 -11.14 26.25
CA ASN A 229 10.89 -11.75 27.12
C ASN A 229 9.73 -10.80 27.48
N LEU A 230 9.63 -9.65 26.82
CA LEU A 230 8.59 -8.66 27.11
C LEU A 230 7.34 -8.91 26.26
N LEU A 231 6.18 -8.67 26.88
CA LEU A 231 4.89 -8.72 26.18
C LEU A 231 4.71 -7.52 25.24
N LEU A 232 5.08 -6.31 25.69
CA LEU A 232 4.84 -5.07 24.95
C LEU A 232 6.11 -4.24 24.80
N ILE A 233 6.46 -3.94 23.54
CA ILE A 233 7.46 -2.94 23.18
C ILE A 233 6.72 -1.65 22.85
N ASN A 234 6.93 -0.62 23.67
CA ASN A 234 6.30 0.67 23.54
C ASN A 234 7.29 1.73 23.04
N ARG A 235 7.17 2.08 21.76
CA ARG A 235 7.95 3.14 21.09
C ARG A 235 7.46 4.56 21.41
N THR A 236 6.30 4.73 22.06
CA THR A 236 5.73 6.07 22.38
C THR A 236 6.52 6.88 23.40
N ALA A 237 7.59 6.31 23.98
CA ALA A 237 8.49 7.04 24.85
C ALA A 237 9.08 8.28 24.16
N SER A 238 9.21 8.25 22.82
CA SER A 238 9.39 9.44 22.01
C SER A 238 8.03 9.99 21.53
N PRO A 239 7.67 11.26 21.80
CA PRO A 239 6.46 11.89 21.24
C PRO A 239 6.54 12.08 19.72
N LEU A 240 7.73 11.90 19.12
CA LEU A 240 7.99 11.97 17.70
C LEU A 240 8.41 10.60 17.14
N SER A 241 7.99 9.50 17.79
CA SER A 241 8.38 8.11 17.45
C SER A 241 8.39 7.85 15.94
N TRP A 242 7.27 8.09 15.27
CA TRP A 242 7.12 7.91 13.83
C TRP A 242 8.15 8.68 13.01
N PHE A 243 8.35 9.97 13.32
CA PHE A 243 9.28 10.82 12.58
C PHE A 243 10.74 10.44 12.85
N MET A 244 11.11 10.26 14.12
CA MET A 244 12.48 10.03 14.54
C MET A 244 12.99 8.67 14.12
N GLU A 245 12.21 7.61 14.35
CA GLU A 245 12.61 6.24 14.02
C GLU A 245 12.63 6.00 12.50
N CYS A 246 11.80 6.72 11.74
CA CYS A 246 11.72 6.58 10.28
C CYS A 246 12.58 7.59 9.50
N LYS A 247 13.29 8.51 10.16
CA LYS A 247 14.13 9.52 9.52
C LYS A 247 15.32 8.92 8.77
N ASP A 248 15.93 7.87 9.33
CA ASP A 248 17.21 7.31 8.88
C ASP A 248 17.06 6.09 7.95
N ARG A 249 15.97 6.03 7.18
CA ARG A 249 15.65 4.95 6.21
C ARG A 249 16.69 4.73 5.10
N ASN A 250 17.70 5.60 4.99
CA ASN A 250 18.82 5.40 4.07
C ASN A 250 19.78 4.29 4.55
N ASN A 251 19.70 3.85 5.82
CA ASN A 251 20.46 2.70 6.32
C ASN A 251 19.66 1.40 6.06
N ARG A 252 19.79 0.90 4.83
CA ARG A 252 18.95 -0.10 4.16
C ARG A 252 19.08 -1.54 4.73
N SER A 253 18.64 -1.79 5.96
CA SER A 253 18.68 -3.17 6.48
C SER A 253 17.41 -4.00 6.13
N SER A 254 17.71 -5.13 5.46
CA SER A 254 16.99 -6.34 4.99
C SER A 254 15.50 -6.37 4.60
N ILE A 255 14.57 -5.74 5.34
CA ILE A 255 13.12 -5.87 5.08
C ILE A 255 12.58 -4.54 4.58
N MET A 256 12.11 -4.54 3.33
CA MET A 256 11.52 -3.38 2.68
C MET A 256 10.20 -3.79 2.04
N LEU A 257 9.09 -3.27 2.59
CA LEU A 257 7.80 -3.40 1.95
C LEU A 257 7.80 -2.50 0.71
N PRO A 258 7.19 -2.94 -0.41
CA PRO A 258 7.14 -2.11 -1.60
C PRO A 258 6.34 -0.81 -1.34
N TYR A 259 6.67 0.27 -2.04
CA TYR A 259 5.89 1.52 -1.96
C TYR A 259 4.41 1.33 -2.29
N SER A 260 4.08 0.30 -3.09
CA SER A 260 2.72 -0.10 -3.45
C SER A 260 2.00 -0.92 -2.38
N PHE A 261 2.66 -1.34 -1.29
CA PHE A 261 2.06 -2.16 -0.23
C PHE A 261 0.78 -1.54 0.36
N LEU A 262 0.88 -0.44 1.10
CA LEU A 262 -0.31 0.21 1.68
C LEU A 262 -1.36 0.60 0.63
N PRO A 263 -0.99 1.11 -0.56
CA PRO A 263 -1.94 1.36 -1.64
C PRO A 263 -2.74 0.13 -2.09
N SER A 264 -2.13 -1.06 -2.10
CA SER A 264 -2.83 -2.31 -2.43
C SER A 264 -3.67 -2.86 -1.27
N MET A 265 -3.47 -2.36 -0.05
CA MET A 265 -4.19 -2.75 1.16
C MET A 265 -5.39 -1.86 1.46
N ALA A 266 -5.93 -1.17 0.46
CA ALA A 266 -7.13 -0.35 0.62
C ALA A 266 -8.33 -1.18 1.11
N ALA A 267 -9.25 -0.53 1.85
CA ALA A 267 -10.46 -1.14 2.39
C ALA A 267 -11.26 -1.87 1.30
N LYS A 268 -11.86 -3.01 1.66
CA LYS A 268 -12.53 -3.92 0.72
C LYS A 268 -13.54 -3.22 -0.18
N ASN A 269 -14.38 -2.34 0.37
CA ASN A 269 -15.37 -1.59 -0.40
C ASN A 269 -14.75 -0.67 -1.47
N LEU A 270 -13.59 -0.06 -1.19
CA LEU A 270 -12.84 0.75 -2.16
C LEU A 270 -12.26 -0.13 -3.26
N ARG A 271 -11.71 -1.31 -2.91
CA ARG A 271 -11.21 -2.30 -3.88
C ARG A 271 -12.32 -2.80 -4.80
N ASP A 272 -13.43 -3.26 -4.21
CA ASP A 272 -14.60 -3.74 -4.96
C ASP A 272 -15.14 -2.67 -5.93
N ALA A 273 -15.18 -1.40 -5.51
CA ALA A 273 -15.62 -0.30 -6.37
C ALA A 273 -14.60 0.02 -7.48
N ALA A 274 -13.31 0.05 -7.15
CA ALA A 274 -12.26 0.24 -8.15
C ALA A 274 -12.29 -0.90 -9.20
N ASP A 275 -12.49 -2.15 -8.79
CA ASP A 275 -12.59 -3.30 -9.70
C ASP A 275 -13.78 -3.18 -10.66
N LYS A 276 -14.94 -2.73 -10.16
CA LYS A 276 -16.11 -2.43 -11.00
C LYS A 276 -15.81 -1.31 -12.01
N ILE A 277 -15.15 -0.24 -11.59
CA ILE A 277 -14.78 0.87 -12.49
C ILE A 277 -13.79 0.39 -13.55
N LYS A 278 -12.76 -0.37 -13.16
CA LYS A 278 -11.79 -0.97 -14.09
C LYS A 278 -12.47 -1.87 -15.12
N ALA A 279 -13.45 -2.67 -14.70
CA ALA A 279 -14.23 -3.51 -15.61
C ALA A 279 -15.02 -2.68 -16.64
N VAL A 280 -15.58 -1.53 -16.23
CA VAL A 280 -16.27 -0.61 -17.15
C VAL A 280 -15.28 0.12 -18.07
N LEU A 281 -14.09 0.49 -17.57
CA LEU A 281 -13.04 1.14 -18.37
C LEU A 281 -12.45 0.21 -19.43
N GLY A 282 -12.38 -1.11 -19.17
CA GLY A 282 -11.82 -2.10 -20.09
C GLY A 282 -10.29 -2.00 -20.18
N ASP A 283 -9.75 -1.88 -21.40
CA ASP A 283 -8.34 -1.55 -21.64
C ASP A 283 -8.18 -0.03 -21.72
N TYR A 284 -7.45 0.56 -20.77
CA TYR A 284 -7.28 2.00 -20.63
C TYR A 284 -5.88 2.37 -20.14
N ASP A 285 -5.53 3.64 -20.32
CA ASP A 285 -4.35 4.26 -19.75
C ASP A 285 -4.77 5.32 -18.74
N ALA A 286 -3.87 5.69 -17.83
CA ALA A 286 -4.17 6.66 -16.80
C ALA A 286 -3.09 7.73 -16.68
N ILE A 287 -3.53 8.94 -16.37
CA ILE A 287 -2.66 10.04 -15.96
C ILE A 287 -3.03 10.56 -14.58
N HIS A 288 -2.02 10.88 -13.79
CA HIS A 288 -2.18 11.64 -12.55
C HIS A 288 -1.65 13.06 -12.76
N VAL A 289 -2.49 14.07 -12.50
CA VAL A 289 -2.16 15.49 -12.72
C VAL A 289 -2.30 16.28 -11.40
N ARG A 290 -1.16 16.51 -10.74
CA ARG A 290 -1.03 17.28 -9.50
C ARG A 290 -0.57 18.71 -9.80
N ARG A 291 -1.53 19.63 -9.96
CA ARG A 291 -1.32 21.03 -10.32
C ARG A 291 -1.58 22.00 -9.17
N GLY A 292 -2.83 22.06 -8.68
CA GLY A 292 -3.34 23.23 -7.94
C GLY A 292 -2.54 23.66 -6.71
N ASP A 293 -2.02 22.73 -5.91
CA ASP A 293 -1.19 23.00 -4.72
C ASP A 293 0.31 23.18 -5.03
N LYS A 294 0.73 22.74 -6.22
CA LYS A 294 2.14 22.71 -6.65
C LYS A 294 2.52 23.92 -7.50
N ILE A 295 1.57 24.49 -8.24
CA ILE A 295 1.77 25.76 -8.93
C ILE A 295 1.81 26.87 -7.88
N LYS A 296 3.02 27.18 -7.43
CA LYS A 296 3.31 28.27 -6.49
C LYS A 296 4.12 29.33 -7.22
N THR A 297 3.51 30.50 -7.43
CA THR A 297 4.16 31.64 -8.06
C THR A 297 4.32 32.81 -7.09
N ARG A 298 5.37 33.61 -7.26
CA ARG A 298 5.58 34.88 -6.56
C ARG A 298 6.28 35.87 -7.47
N LYS A 299 6.07 37.16 -7.26
CA LYS A 299 6.89 38.20 -7.90
C LYS A 299 8.18 38.42 -7.13
N ASP A 300 9.29 38.61 -7.85
CA ASP A 300 10.53 39.08 -7.25
C ASP A 300 10.56 40.62 -7.11
N ARG A 301 11.67 41.16 -6.62
CA ARG A 301 11.86 42.61 -6.43
C ARG A 301 11.76 43.45 -7.71
N PHE A 302 11.79 42.81 -8.89
CA PHE A 302 11.67 43.44 -10.20
C PHE A 302 10.30 43.19 -10.83
N GLY A 303 9.35 42.59 -10.10
CA GLY A 303 8.01 42.28 -10.59
C GLY A 303 7.91 41.03 -11.47
N VAL A 304 9.01 40.30 -11.65
CA VAL A 304 9.08 39.09 -12.49
C VAL A 304 8.52 37.89 -11.75
N ASP A 305 7.63 37.14 -12.39
CA ASP A 305 7.05 35.94 -11.79
C ASP A 305 8.10 34.84 -11.64
N ARG A 306 8.06 34.16 -10.50
CA ARG A 306 8.94 33.06 -10.15
C ARG A 306 8.13 31.86 -9.69
N SER A 307 8.52 30.66 -10.08
CA SER A 307 7.93 29.39 -9.66
C SER A 307 8.97 28.47 -8.99
N LEU A 308 8.50 27.63 -8.07
CA LEU A 308 9.29 26.51 -7.51
C LEU A 308 9.39 25.31 -8.46
N HIS A 309 8.48 25.26 -9.44
CA HIS A 309 8.36 24.26 -10.49
C HIS A 309 8.21 25.01 -11.81
N PRO A 310 9.32 25.36 -12.49
CA PRO A 310 9.29 26.28 -13.63
C PRO A 310 8.52 25.75 -14.84
N HIS A 311 8.45 24.42 -15.04
CA HIS A 311 7.79 23.83 -16.22
C HIS A 311 6.42 23.25 -15.91
N LEU A 312 6.12 22.95 -14.64
CA LEU A 312 4.89 22.24 -14.24
C LEU A 312 3.60 22.82 -14.83
N ASP A 313 3.40 24.14 -14.78
CA ASP A 313 2.16 24.74 -15.32
C ASP A 313 2.04 24.49 -16.82
N ARG A 314 3.11 24.72 -17.58
CA ARG A 314 3.17 24.45 -19.02
C ARG A 314 2.91 22.98 -19.32
N ASP A 315 3.71 22.10 -18.73
CA ASP A 315 3.77 20.67 -19.05
C ASP A 315 2.45 19.94 -18.77
N THR A 316 1.64 20.47 -17.85
CA THR A 316 0.36 19.85 -17.46
C THR A 316 -0.87 20.55 -18.04
N ARG A 317 -0.70 21.48 -18.99
CA ARG A 317 -1.80 21.98 -19.84
C ARG A 317 -2.16 20.95 -20.90
N ALA A 318 -3.42 20.95 -21.36
CA ALA A 318 -3.95 19.91 -22.23
C ALA A 318 -3.15 19.76 -23.54
N GLU A 319 -2.76 20.86 -24.17
CA GLU A 319 -1.97 20.87 -25.40
C GLU A 319 -0.57 20.26 -25.23
N PHE A 320 0.08 20.47 -24.08
CA PHE A 320 1.38 19.87 -23.77
C PHE A 320 1.25 18.41 -23.36
N ILE A 321 0.19 18.07 -22.62
CA ILE A 321 -0.14 16.69 -22.28
C ILE A 321 -0.36 15.88 -23.56
N LEU A 322 -1.18 16.37 -24.51
CA LEU A 322 -1.42 15.71 -25.81
C LEU A 322 -0.11 15.32 -26.49
N CYS A 323 0.80 16.29 -26.61
CA CYS A 323 2.11 16.09 -27.20
C CYS A 323 2.95 15.07 -26.44
N ARG A 324 3.07 15.24 -25.11
CA ARG A 324 3.94 14.41 -24.27
C ARG A 324 3.48 12.95 -24.26
N ILE A 325 2.19 12.71 -24.07
CA ILE A 325 1.66 11.35 -23.93
C ILE A 325 1.46 10.64 -25.27
N SER A 326 1.44 11.37 -26.40
CA SER A 326 1.30 10.76 -27.74
C SER A 326 2.37 9.72 -28.06
N LYS A 327 3.55 9.83 -27.43
CA LYS A 327 4.68 8.90 -27.55
C LYS A 327 4.42 7.54 -26.89
N TRP A 328 3.45 7.48 -25.98
CA TRP A 328 3.19 6.30 -25.13
C TRP A 328 1.76 5.78 -25.29
N VAL A 329 0.80 6.67 -25.54
CA VAL A 329 -0.63 6.35 -25.61
C VAL A 329 -1.15 6.61 -27.03
N PRO A 330 -1.46 5.54 -27.79
CA PRO A 330 -2.08 5.64 -29.11
C PRO A 330 -3.41 6.42 -29.11
N PRO A 331 -3.75 7.13 -30.21
CA PRO A 331 -5.03 7.81 -30.35
C PRO A 331 -6.22 6.84 -30.25
N GLY A 332 -7.37 7.35 -29.80
CA GLY A 332 -8.63 6.60 -29.66
C GLY A 332 -8.77 5.79 -28.36
N ARG A 333 -7.71 5.68 -27.57
CA ARG A 333 -7.69 4.96 -26.29
C ARG A 333 -8.45 5.70 -25.19
N THR A 334 -8.93 4.94 -24.20
CA THR A 334 -9.52 5.48 -22.98
C THR A 334 -8.43 6.00 -22.06
N LEU A 335 -8.57 7.25 -21.62
CA LEU A 335 -7.64 7.93 -20.73
C LEU A 335 -8.35 8.32 -19.43
N PHE A 336 -8.05 7.60 -18.36
CA PHE A 336 -8.52 7.93 -17.01
C PHE A 336 -7.66 9.07 -16.43
N ILE A 337 -8.30 10.13 -15.94
CA ILE A 337 -7.62 11.33 -15.44
C ILE A 337 -7.94 11.51 -13.95
N ALA A 338 -6.93 11.34 -13.10
CA ALA A 338 -6.98 11.72 -11.69
C ALA A 338 -6.27 13.06 -11.50
N SER A 339 -6.98 14.08 -11.02
CA SER A 339 -6.40 15.42 -10.88
C SER A 339 -6.95 16.21 -9.70
N ASN A 340 -6.14 17.13 -9.18
CA ASN A 340 -6.58 18.17 -8.26
C ASN A 340 -6.80 19.54 -8.92
N GLU A 341 -6.81 19.60 -10.26
CA GLU A 341 -7.22 20.79 -11.01
C GLU A 341 -8.69 21.11 -10.71
N ARG A 342 -8.98 22.39 -10.48
CA ARG A 342 -10.31 22.85 -10.05
C ARG A 342 -11.12 23.44 -11.19
N THR A 343 -10.46 23.83 -12.28
CA THR A 343 -11.10 24.44 -13.43
C THR A 343 -11.93 23.39 -14.18
N PRO A 344 -13.26 23.52 -14.24
CA PRO A 344 -14.10 22.56 -14.97
C PRO A 344 -13.70 22.51 -16.45
N GLY A 345 -13.66 21.30 -17.01
CA GLY A 345 -13.33 21.12 -18.43
C GLY A 345 -11.88 21.44 -18.81
N PHE A 346 -10.97 21.66 -17.84
CA PHE A 346 -9.56 21.98 -18.12
C PHE A 346 -8.88 20.97 -19.07
N PHE A 347 -9.20 19.69 -18.94
CA PHE A 347 -8.65 18.61 -19.77
C PHE A 347 -9.51 18.28 -21.00
N SER A 348 -10.59 19.03 -21.26
CA SER A 348 -11.46 18.78 -22.42
C SER A 348 -10.73 18.76 -23.77
N PRO A 349 -9.65 19.53 -24.02
CA PRO A 349 -8.93 19.43 -25.30
C PRO A 349 -8.30 18.06 -25.54
N LEU A 350 -8.05 17.26 -24.50
CA LEU A 350 -7.56 15.88 -24.65
C LEU A 350 -8.55 14.99 -25.41
N ALA A 351 -9.85 15.36 -25.44
CA ALA A 351 -10.90 14.63 -26.14
C ALA A 351 -10.71 14.60 -27.66
N ALA A 352 -9.89 15.49 -28.21
CA ALA A 352 -9.52 15.47 -29.63
C ALA A 352 -8.81 14.16 -30.04
N ARG A 353 -8.13 13.49 -29.09
CA ARG A 353 -7.34 12.28 -29.36
C ARG A 353 -7.72 11.09 -28.48
N TYR A 354 -8.36 11.29 -27.33
CA TYR A 354 -8.61 10.24 -26.33
C TYR A 354 -10.06 10.25 -25.83
N LYS A 355 -10.55 9.07 -25.38
CA LYS A 355 -11.83 8.97 -24.68
C LYS A 355 -11.59 9.24 -23.20
N LEU A 356 -12.06 10.38 -22.70
CA LEU A 356 -11.74 10.81 -21.33
C LEU A 356 -12.65 10.13 -20.32
N ALA A 357 -12.05 9.68 -19.21
CA ALA A 357 -12.78 9.13 -18.07
C ALA A 357 -12.30 9.77 -16.76
N TYR A 358 -13.25 10.00 -15.85
CA TYR A 358 -13.02 10.62 -14.55
C TYR A 358 -13.79 9.87 -13.46
N SER A 359 -13.34 9.98 -12.21
CA SER A 359 -14.05 9.41 -11.06
C SER A 359 -15.51 9.90 -10.97
N SER A 360 -15.79 11.13 -11.36
CA SER A 360 -17.14 11.70 -11.38
C SER A 360 -18.10 11.02 -12.37
N ASN A 361 -17.60 10.30 -13.39
CA ASN A 361 -18.45 9.50 -14.27
C ASN A 361 -19.07 8.28 -13.58
N TYR A 362 -18.61 7.94 -12.37
CA TYR A 362 -19.02 6.77 -11.60
C TYR A 362 -19.65 7.14 -10.25
N SER A 363 -20.20 8.36 -10.12
CA SER A 363 -20.74 8.88 -8.85
C SER A 363 -21.75 7.94 -8.19
N SER A 364 -22.64 7.30 -8.95
CA SER A 364 -23.62 6.33 -8.41
C SER A 364 -22.99 5.16 -7.66
N LEU A 365 -21.77 4.75 -8.03
CA LEU A 365 -21.00 3.73 -7.33
C LEU A 365 -20.18 4.30 -6.17
N LEU A 366 -19.74 5.55 -6.29
CA LEU A 366 -18.80 6.19 -5.37
C LEU A 366 -19.46 6.93 -4.22
N ASP A 367 -20.57 7.62 -4.45
CA ASP A 367 -21.26 8.43 -3.44
C ASP A 367 -21.60 7.65 -2.16
N PRO A 368 -22.00 6.35 -2.20
CA PRO A 368 -22.28 5.58 -1.00
C PRO A 368 -21.04 5.23 -0.15
N ILE A 369 -19.83 5.24 -0.74
CA ILE A 369 -18.60 4.75 -0.08
C ILE A 369 -17.56 5.85 0.16
N ILE A 370 -17.57 6.91 -0.64
CA ILE A 370 -16.60 8.02 -0.54
C ILE A 370 -17.09 9.01 0.52
N LYS A 371 -16.53 8.87 1.72
CA LYS A 371 -16.84 9.77 2.85
C LYS A 371 -16.04 11.07 2.82
N ASN A 372 -14.86 11.04 2.21
CA ASN A 372 -13.96 12.18 2.08
C ASN A 372 -12.96 11.98 0.94
N ASN A 373 -12.15 13.00 0.66
CA ASN A 373 -11.17 12.98 -0.42
C ASN A 373 -10.05 11.96 -0.24
N TYR A 374 -9.79 11.46 0.98
CA TYR A 374 -8.80 10.40 1.18
C TYR A 374 -9.32 9.08 0.62
N HIS A 375 -10.60 8.76 0.83
CA HIS A 375 -11.23 7.60 0.21
C HIS A 375 -11.20 7.72 -1.32
N LEU A 376 -11.51 8.91 -1.86
CA LEU A 376 -11.45 9.16 -3.30
C LEU A 376 -10.04 8.97 -3.84
N PHE A 377 -9.03 9.53 -3.15
CA PHE A 377 -7.64 9.39 -3.55
C PHE A 377 -7.16 7.93 -3.49
N MET A 378 -7.57 7.15 -2.48
CA MET A 378 -7.25 5.73 -2.41
C MET A 378 -7.90 4.94 -3.55
N LEU A 379 -9.17 5.21 -3.85
CA LEU A 379 -9.87 4.63 -4.99
C LEU A 379 -9.19 4.97 -6.33
N GLU A 380 -8.86 6.24 -6.57
CA GLU A 380 -8.19 6.67 -7.79
C GLU A 380 -6.83 5.99 -7.97
N ARG A 381 -6.08 5.76 -6.88
CA ARG A 381 -4.85 4.97 -6.94
C ARG A 381 -5.11 3.53 -7.37
N LEU A 382 -6.15 2.88 -6.84
CA LEU A 382 -6.52 1.53 -7.25
C LEU A 382 -6.90 1.44 -8.73
N ILE A 383 -7.60 2.46 -9.24
CA ILE A 383 -7.93 2.57 -10.66
C ILE A 383 -6.63 2.76 -11.46
N MET A 384 -5.79 3.74 -11.13
CA MET A 384 -4.54 3.99 -11.86
C MET A 384 -3.58 2.78 -11.87
N MET A 385 -3.53 2.01 -10.78
CA MET A 385 -2.72 0.78 -10.70
C MET A 385 -3.18 -0.33 -11.65
N GLY A 386 -4.44 -0.29 -12.13
CA GLY A 386 -4.96 -1.22 -13.12
C GLY A 386 -4.78 -0.77 -14.57
N ALA A 387 -4.21 0.41 -14.82
CA ALA A 387 -4.03 0.95 -16.16
C ALA A 387 -2.90 0.22 -16.90
N LYS A 388 -3.02 0.12 -18.23
CA LYS A 388 -1.95 -0.43 -19.08
C LYS A 388 -0.69 0.44 -19.05
N THR A 389 -0.88 1.74 -19.22
CA THR A 389 0.15 2.76 -19.06
C THR A 389 -0.28 3.74 -17.99
N PHE A 390 0.58 3.97 -17.00
CA PHE A 390 0.35 4.97 -15.97
C PHE A 390 1.41 6.07 -16.06
N ILE A 391 0.97 7.31 -16.25
CA ILE A 391 1.83 8.48 -16.41
C ILE A 391 1.61 9.43 -15.23
N ARG A 392 2.66 9.70 -14.49
CA ARG A 392 2.62 10.53 -13.29
C ARG A 392 2.81 12.00 -13.65
N THR A 393 2.48 12.90 -12.71
CA THR A 393 2.84 14.31 -12.87
C THR A 393 4.35 14.47 -12.85
N PHE A 394 4.99 13.95 -11.81
CA PHE A 394 6.42 14.00 -11.56
C PHE A 394 7.00 12.59 -11.64
N LYS A 395 8.25 12.48 -12.09
CA LYS A 395 9.03 11.24 -12.01
C LYS A 395 9.32 10.88 -10.54
N GLU A 396 9.02 9.65 -10.11
CA GLU A 396 9.40 9.15 -8.79
C GLU A 396 10.57 8.16 -8.87
N ASP A 397 10.51 7.26 -9.85
CA ASP A 397 11.56 6.28 -10.17
C ASP A 397 12.07 6.45 -11.61
N GLU A 398 13.26 5.90 -11.91
CA GLU A 398 13.89 6.06 -13.23
C GLU A 398 13.05 5.51 -14.39
N ALA A 399 12.24 4.48 -14.13
CA ALA A 399 11.36 3.83 -15.09
C ALA A 399 9.98 4.51 -15.23
N ASP A 400 9.64 5.49 -14.38
CA ASP A 400 8.33 6.15 -14.44
C ASP A 400 8.19 7.03 -15.68
N LEU A 401 7.00 6.98 -16.29
CA LEU A 401 6.55 7.99 -17.25
C LEU A 401 6.04 9.22 -16.50
N SER A 402 6.41 10.41 -16.98
CA SER A 402 6.05 11.67 -16.33
C SER A 402 5.65 12.77 -17.32
N LEU A 403 4.71 13.61 -16.87
CA LEU A 403 4.23 14.77 -17.61
C LEU A 403 5.23 15.93 -17.58
N THR A 404 5.89 16.15 -16.44
CA THR A 404 6.92 17.19 -16.29
C THR A 404 8.27 16.61 -15.93
N ASP A 405 9.33 17.29 -16.40
CA ASP A 405 10.72 17.00 -16.05
C ASP A 405 11.16 17.71 -14.75
N ASP A 406 10.29 18.53 -14.15
CA ASP A 406 10.58 19.11 -12.85
C ASP A 406 10.62 18.04 -11.74
N PRO A 407 11.47 18.20 -10.71
CA PRO A 407 11.52 17.26 -9.60
C PRO A 407 10.29 17.39 -8.68
N LYS A 408 9.77 16.25 -8.19
CA LYS A 408 8.63 16.22 -7.25
C LYS A 408 8.88 17.06 -5.99
N LYS A 409 10.09 16.96 -5.43
CA LYS A 409 10.58 17.82 -4.34
C LYS A 409 11.30 19.01 -4.97
N ASN A 410 10.80 20.22 -4.76
CA ASN A 410 11.49 21.42 -5.22
C ASN A 410 12.79 21.64 -4.42
N THR A 411 13.74 22.33 -5.04
CA THR A 411 15.02 22.70 -4.43
C THR A 411 14.91 23.95 -3.55
N LYS A 412 13.70 24.46 -3.32
CA LYS A 412 13.41 25.79 -2.73
C LYS A 412 13.98 26.97 -3.54
N ILE A 413 14.46 26.71 -4.76
CA ILE A 413 14.98 27.72 -5.67
C ILE A 413 13.83 28.22 -6.55
N TRP A 414 13.64 29.54 -6.57
CA TRP A 414 12.60 30.20 -7.35
C TRP A 414 13.15 30.59 -8.72
N ARG A 415 12.56 30.06 -9.79
CA ARG A 415 13.02 30.21 -11.19
C ARG A 415 11.96 30.90 -12.05
N VAL A 416 12.35 31.47 -13.18
CA VAL A 416 11.38 32.01 -14.15
C VAL A 416 10.53 30.84 -14.70
N PRO A 417 9.19 30.94 -14.70
CA PRO A 417 8.34 29.94 -15.35
C PRO A 417 8.62 29.87 -16.86
N VAL A 418 8.55 28.66 -17.41
CA VAL A 418 8.76 28.40 -18.83
C VAL A 418 7.42 28.07 -19.46
N TYR A 419 7.04 28.83 -20.49
CA TYR A 419 5.76 28.65 -21.21
C TYR A 419 5.95 28.30 -22.69
N THR A 420 7.17 28.39 -23.19
CA THR A 420 7.50 28.06 -24.58
C THR A 420 7.40 26.55 -24.80
N LYS A 421 6.82 26.18 -25.93
CA LYS A 421 6.85 24.81 -26.44
C LYS A 421 8.24 24.54 -26.98
N ASP A 422 8.88 23.48 -26.48
CA ASP A 422 10.14 23.01 -27.05
C ASP A 422 9.85 22.57 -28.50
N GLY A 423 10.71 22.98 -29.44
CA GLY A 423 10.42 23.22 -30.85
C GLY A 423 10.05 22.04 -31.76
N ASP A 424 9.39 21.00 -31.24
CA ASP A 424 8.88 19.89 -32.03
C ASP A 424 7.35 20.02 -32.20
N GLU A 425 6.90 19.93 -33.45
CA GLU A 425 5.50 19.68 -33.75
C GLU A 425 5.06 18.36 -33.11
N CYS A 426 3.79 18.34 -32.73
CA CYS A 426 3.10 17.15 -32.25
C CYS A 426 2.21 16.65 -33.40
#